data_AF-A0A3D4UJY1-F1
#
_entry.id   AF-A0A3D4UJY1-F1
#
_cell.length_a   1.000
_cell.length_b   1.000
_cell.length_c   1.000
_cell.angle_alpha   90.00
_cell.angle_beta   90.00
_cell.angle_gamma   90.00
#
_symmetry.space_group_name_H-M   'P 1'
#
loop_
_entity.id
_entity.type
_entity.pdbx_description
1 polymer ?
#
loop_
_entity_poly.entity_id
_entity_poly.type
_entity_poly.pdbx_seq_one_letter_code
_entity_poly.pdbx_strand_id
1 'polypeptide(L)' 'MASKVRNTPAECFEGLAEQGILRDGMMCMVGGFGLCGIPEQLIIALRDTGTK' A
#
# COMPACT_ATOMS: atom_id res chain seq x y z
N MET A 1 7.75 -5.22 -21.57
CA MET A 1 6.67 -5.28 -20.55
C MET A 1 7.09 -4.36 -19.40
N ALA A 2 6.25 -3.42 -18.96
CA ALA A 2 6.63 -2.52 -17.87
C ALA A 2 6.75 -3.32 -16.56
N SER A 3 7.87 -3.18 -15.86
CA SER A 3 8.06 -3.80 -14.53
C SER A 3 7.13 -3.15 -13.52
N LYS A 4 6.44 -3.96 -12.71
CA LYS A 4 5.61 -3.50 -11.59
C LYS A 4 6.32 -3.66 -10.23
N VAL A 5 7.62 -3.95 -10.25
CA VAL A 5 8.44 -4.10 -9.03
C VAL A 5 8.87 -2.71 -8.56
N ARG A 6 8.69 -2.44 -7.27
CA ARG A 6 9.18 -1.24 -6.57
C ARG A 6 10.25 -1.64 -5.57
N ASN A 7 11.18 -0.73 -5.28
CA ASN A 7 12.31 -1.03 -4.40
C ASN A 7 11.90 -0.95 -2.93
N THR A 8 10.92 -0.10 -2.61
CA THR A 8 10.44 0.09 -1.24
C THR A 8 8.89 0.06 -1.15
N PRO A 9 8.33 -0.27 0.03
CA PRO A 9 6.89 -0.14 0.29
C PRO A 9 6.36 1.28 0.09
N ALA A 10 7.15 2.31 0.41
CA ALA A 10 6.75 3.72 0.27
C ALA A 10 6.54 4.10 -1.21
N GLU A 11 7.46 3.70 -2.09
CA GLU A 11 7.37 3.93 -3.54
C GLU A 11 6.08 3.34 -4.15
N CYS A 12 5.55 2.25 -3.58
CA CYS A 12 4.26 1.71 -4.01
C CYS A 12 3.14 2.71 -3.79
N PHE A 13 3.06 3.33 -2.61
CA PHE A 13 1.96 4.22 -2.27
C PHE A 13 2.12 5.63 -2.85
N GLU A 14 3.34 6.13 -2.99
CA GLU A 14 3.62 7.38 -3.74
C GLU A 14 3.10 7.27 -5.16
N GLY A 15 3.44 6.20 -5.87
CA GLY A 15 2.96 5.98 -7.23
C GLY A 15 1.43 5.80 -7.33
N LEU A 16 0.77 5.27 -6.29
CA LEU A 16 -0.69 5.18 -6.24
C LEU A 16 -1.34 6.54 -5.95
N ALA A 17 -0.69 7.40 -5.15
CA ALA A 17 -1.15 8.75 -4.88
C ALA A 17 -1.05 9.64 -6.13
N GLU A 18 0.06 9.57 -6.88
CA GLU A 18 0.22 10.28 -8.16
C GLU A 18 -0.86 9.92 -9.19
N GLN A 19 -1.34 8.67 -9.13
CA GLN A 19 -2.42 8.18 -9.99
C GLN A 19 -3.83 8.52 -9.44
N GLY A 20 -3.93 9.17 -8.27
CA GLY A 20 -5.20 9.47 -7.59
C GLY A 20 -5.93 8.23 -7.08
N ILE A 21 -5.26 7.08 -7.01
CA ILE A 21 -5.84 5.81 -6.54
C ILE A 21 -5.87 5.79 -5.01
N LEU A 22 -4.75 6.19 -4.38
CA LEU A 22 -4.67 6.31 -2.94
C LEU A 22 -5.42 7.56 -2.47
N ARG A 23 -6.53 7.37 -1.75
CA ARG A 23 -7.42 8.44 -1.30
C ARG A 23 -8.27 7.99 -0.13
N ASP A 24 -8.80 8.97 0.59
CA ASP A 24 -9.62 8.71 1.75
C ASP A 24 -10.91 7.96 1.39
N GLY A 25 -11.33 7.06 2.28
CA GLY A 25 -12.51 6.22 2.10
C GLY A 25 -12.39 5.13 1.03
N MET A 26 -11.18 4.84 0.53
CA MET A 26 -11.00 3.71 -0.40
C MET A 26 -11.22 2.36 0.30
N MET A 27 -11.81 1.41 -0.42
CA MET A 27 -11.85 0.03 0.03
C MET A 27 -10.48 -0.61 -0.13
N CYS A 28 -9.88 -1.05 0.96
CA CYS A 28 -8.60 -1.77 0.95
C CYS A 28 -8.82 -3.25 1.29
N MET A 29 -8.43 -4.15 0.40
CA MET A 29 -8.43 -5.59 0.66
C MET A 29 -7.04 -5.99 1.16
N VAL A 30 -6.97 -6.56 2.36
CA VAL A 30 -5.72 -6.93 3.02
C VAL A 30 -5.74 -8.40 3.38
N GLY A 31 -4.72 -9.15 2.93
CA GLY A 31 -4.56 -10.57 3.25
C GLY A 31 -3.96 -10.81 4.64
N GLY A 32 -4.19 -12.02 5.17
CA GLY A 32 -3.60 -12.51 6.43
C GLY A 32 -4.61 -13.23 7.33
N PHE A 33 -4.11 -14.01 8.29
CA PHE A 33 -4.89 -14.64 9.36
C PHE A 33 -4.20 -14.41 10.71
N GLY A 34 -4.80 -13.58 11.58
CA GLY A 34 -4.12 -13.08 12.78
C GLY A 34 -2.87 -12.29 12.37
N LEU A 35 -1.68 -12.78 12.75
CA LEU A 35 -0.38 -12.23 12.31
C LEU A 35 0.28 -13.05 11.19
N CYS A 36 -0.29 -14.18 10.81
CA CYS A 36 0.27 -15.04 9.77
C CYS A 36 -0.07 -14.49 8.38
N GLY A 37 0.95 -14.26 7.55
CA GLY A 37 0.77 -13.86 6.14
C GLY A 37 0.27 -12.43 5.91
N ILE A 38 0.40 -11.54 6.90
CA ILE A 38 0.06 -10.12 6.73
C ILE A 38 1.13 -9.39 5.92
N PRO A 39 0.76 -8.41 5.08
CA PRO A 39 1.71 -7.56 4.38
C PRO A 39 2.19 -6.42 5.28
N GLU A 40 2.84 -6.75 6.40
CA GLU A 40 3.20 -5.82 7.49
C GLU A 40 3.90 -4.54 6.99
N GLN A 41 4.89 -4.68 6.11
CA GLN A 41 5.65 -3.53 5.58
C GLN A 41 4.77 -2.60 4.73
N LEU A 42 3.77 -3.14 4.02
CA LEU A 42 2.81 -2.32 3.26
C LEU A 42 1.77 -1.67 4.19
N ILE A 43 1.38 -2.34 5.27
CA ILE A 43 0.49 -1.75 6.29
C ILE A 43 1.15 -0.54 6.95
N ILE A 44 2.43 -0.67 7.31
CA ILE A 44 3.24 0.40 7.88
C ILE A 44 3.36 1.56 6.88
N ALA A 45 3.71 1.28 5.62
CA ALA A 45 3.85 2.34 4.62
C ALA A 45 2.52 3.03 4.31
N LEU A 46 1.40 2.30 4.24
CA LEU A 46 0.06 2.89 4.08
C LEU A 46 -0.32 3.80 5.26
N ARG A 47 -0.01 3.39 6.49
CA ARG A 47 -0.22 4.24 7.67
C ARG A 47 0.56 5.55 7.55
N ASP A 48 1.80 5.46 7.09
CA ASP A 48 2.72 6.60 7.01
C ASP A 48 2.33 7.58 5.88
N THR A 49 1.47 7.20 4.92
CA THR A 49 0.92 8.14 3.92
C THR A 49 -0.08 9.12 4.52
N GLY A 50 -0.64 8.81 5.69
CA GLY A 50 -1.64 9.63 6.34
C GLY A 50 -3.05 9.57 5.74
N THR A 51 -3.29 8.77 4.69
CA THR A 51 -4.63 8.53 4.11
C THR A 51 -5.60 7.97 5.18
N LYS A 52 -6.89 8.31 5.08
CA LYS A 52 -7.92 8.03 6.11
C LYS A 52 -9.10 7.21 5.59
#